data_AF-A0A401PTC5-F1
#
_entry.id   AF-A0A401PTC5-F1
#
_cell.length_a   1.000
_cell.length_b   1.000
_cell.length_c   1.000
_cell.angle_alpha   90.00
_cell.angle_beta   90.00
_cell.angle_gamma   90.00
#
_symmetry.space_group_name_H-M   'P 1'
#
loop_
_entity.id
_entity.type
_entity.pdbx_description
1 polymer ?
#
loop_
_entity_poly.entity_id
_entity_poly.type
_entity_poly.pdbx_seq_one_letter_code
_entity_poly.pdbx_strand_id
1 'polypeptide(L)'
;VLELFHIKDKLTAHQFQRVATTTLLSMVKEQPELGEEYLLRPLLAPLICCLDTTETPERSGQMGTVIVGELELTRCLEDVYKVCVVGNDPSSRLLESLKTVIPAIFSLYCFTQRGVSHLRSGCQEVLLWFLQKSEPPVAMLVLKQLAGLAQSIPVLHPLYHFAAGDEGGVKLSVKEAVSDEDEALYEKVSLEQWRTECLAQLLSYLQESSLAGDFFIECLKGLTCLAGKKDVMPVPSPADGLPEQEQQLVTLQHVAILCEKFGHFVLSNTAQVIEFVITTLERSCVNLTHKTEETVEAQTLSMAMGLIAAMLGGAVHLTSADFDAMKPMLPRLEQIMALHPDPVVQELASDLRITVATHGAFSTKKVAMAAHTTMANQNKFGDKLTEPSQPEEADAVSCSHGQSPTSLRLAGTKPGNKLSSDNSPSNFHHILQAAFDPEVPTRAAALRTVTQMVQQRNPDALGNQEKLLSVSFHIVIPLQVVVIVLLDDCPHFTKCCAGSSHPVEEALN
;
A
#
# COMPACT_ATOMS: atom_id res chain seq x y z
N VAL A 1 -21.66 36.73 3.20
CA VAL A 1 -21.16 35.90 2.08
C VAL A 1 -21.57 34.44 2.26
N LEU A 2 -21.22 33.80 3.38
CA LEU A 2 -21.54 32.39 3.63
C LEU A 2 -23.05 32.06 3.53
N GLU A 3 -23.93 32.90 4.07
CA GLU A 3 -25.40 32.76 3.95
C GLU A 3 -25.92 32.67 2.50
N LEU A 4 -25.19 33.23 1.53
CA LEU A 4 -25.59 33.16 0.12
C LEU A 4 -25.51 31.73 -0.44
N PHE A 5 -24.72 30.84 0.19
CA PHE A 5 -24.65 29.43 -0.19
C PHE A 5 -25.92 28.63 0.15
N HIS A 6 -26.79 29.18 1.01
CA HIS A 6 -27.95 28.47 1.55
C HIS A 6 -29.28 28.97 0.98
N ILE A 7 -29.25 29.84 -0.03
CA ILE A 7 -30.45 30.32 -0.73
C ILE A 7 -31.08 29.14 -1.49
N LYS A 8 -32.31 28.78 -1.11
CA LYS A 8 -33.04 27.61 -1.62
C LYS A 8 -33.77 27.82 -2.95
N ASP A 9 -33.83 29.06 -3.45
CA ASP A 9 -34.52 29.36 -4.70
C ASP A 9 -33.77 28.75 -5.89
N LYS A 10 -34.35 27.72 -6.53
CA LYS A 10 -33.68 26.95 -7.58
C LYS A 10 -33.24 27.78 -8.79
N LEU A 11 -33.91 28.89 -9.07
CA LEU A 11 -33.60 29.74 -10.23
C LEU A 11 -32.39 30.66 -9.97
N THR A 12 -32.25 31.15 -8.74
CA THR A 12 -31.20 32.11 -8.37
C THR A 12 -30.06 31.50 -7.57
N ALA A 13 -30.24 30.33 -6.96
CA ALA A 13 -29.26 29.66 -6.09
C ALA A 13 -27.87 29.53 -6.76
N HIS A 14 -27.82 29.13 -8.03
CA HIS A 14 -26.55 29.00 -8.75
C HIS A 14 -25.85 30.36 -8.95
N GLN A 15 -26.61 31.43 -9.18
CA GLN A 15 -26.04 32.77 -9.33
C GLN A 15 -25.48 33.27 -7.99
N PHE A 16 -26.22 33.07 -6.90
CA PHE A 16 -25.78 33.43 -5.56
C PHE A 16 -24.57 32.61 -5.11
N GLN A 17 -24.55 31.30 -5.37
CA GLN A 17 -23.40 30.46 -5.12
C GLN A 17 -22.18 30.98 -5.87
N ARG A 18 -22.30 31.30 -7.17
CA ARG A 18 -21.18 31.82 -7.95
C ARG A 18 -20.66 33.13 -7.37
N VAL A 19 -21.55 34.06 -7.03
CA VAL A 19 -21.17 35.33 -6.40
C VAL A 19 -20.48 35.08 -5.05
N ALA A 20 -21.01 34.19 -4.22
CA ALA A 20 -20.47 33.86 -2.91
C ALA A 20 -19.08 33.22 -3.02
N THR A 21 -18.92 32.21 -3.87
CA THR A 21 -17.65 31.53 -4.13
C THR A 21 -16.61 32.52 -4.66
N THR A 22 -16.93 33.30 -5.69
CA THR A 22 -16.00 34.29 -6.25
C THR A 22 -15.63 35.37 -5.23
N THR A 23 -16.59 35.88 -4.46
CA THR A 23 -16.34 36.89 -3.42
C THR A 23 -15.42 36.33 -2.34
N LEU A 24 -15.69 35.11 -1.85
CA LEU A 24 -14.88 34.47 -0.83
C LEU A 24 -13.45 34.25 -1.32
N LEU A 25 -13.28 33.65 -2.50
CA LEU A 25 -11.97 33.38 -3.06
C LEU A 25 -11.18 34.66 -3.34
N SER A 26 -11.85 35.71 -3.83
CA SER A 26 -11.22 37.02 -4.04
C SER A 26 -10.79 37.66 -2.72
N MET A 27 -11.64 37.62 -1.69
CA MET A 27 -11.30 38.14 -0.36
C MET A 27 -10.13 37.39 0.27
N VAL A 28 -10.09 36.06 0.17
CA VAL A 28 -8.97 35.24 0.68
C VAL A 28 -7.65 35.56 -0.05
N LYS A 29 -7.71 35.92 -1.34
CA LYS A 29 -6.54 36.30 -2.12
C LYS A 29 -6.07 37.73 -1.85
N GLU A 30 -7.00 38.68 -1.82
CA GLU A 30 -6.68 40.11 -1.73
C GLU A 30 -6.49 40.60 -0.28
N GLN A 31 -7.22 40.00 0.67
CA GLN A 31 -7.21 40.36 2.09
C GLN A 31 -7.14 39.08 2.94
N PRO A 32 -6.00 38.38 2.94
CA PRO A 32 -5.90 37.02 3.46
C PRO A 32 -6.21 36.89 4.95
N GLU A 33 -5.86 37.90 5.76
CA GLU A 33 -6.13 37.91 7.20
C GLU A 33 -7.63 38.03 7.49
N LEU A 34 -8.31 38.95 6.81
CA LEU A 34 -9.77 39.12 6.93
C LEU A 34 -10.53 37.94 6.32
N GLY A 35 -10.05 37.41 5.20
CA GLY A 35 -10.59 36.21 4.58
C GLY A 35 -10.50 35.01 5.51
N GLU A 36 -9.38 34.85 6.21
CA GLU A 36 -9.21 33.80 7.22
C GLU A 36 -10.18 33.97 8.39
N GLU A 37 -10.16 35.14 9.04
CA GLU A 37 -10.93 35.39 10.27
C GLU A 37 -12.45 35.35 10.05
N TYR A 38 -12.95 35.95 8.96
CA TYR A 38 -14.39 36.16 8.75
C TYR A 38 -15.03 35.20 7.76
N LEU A 39 -14.26 34.47 6.94
CA LEU A 39 -14.80 33.55 5.94
C LEU A 39 -14.33 32.11 6.14
N LEU A 40 -13.02 31.86 6.12
CA LEU A 40 -12.49 30.49 6.18
C LEU A 40 -12.70 29.87 7.56
N ARG A 41 -12.33 30.57 8.64
CA ARG A 41 -12.49 30.05 10.01
C ARG A 41 -13.96 29.76 10.35
N PRO A 42 -14.94 30.63 10.06
CA PRO A 42 -16.36 30.30 10.28
C PRO A 42 -16.86 29.17 9.38
N LEU A 43 -16.41 29.10 8.12
CA LEU A 43 -16.78 28.03 7.19
C LEU A 43 -16.24 26.66 7.65
N LEU A 44 -15.04 26.64 8.22
CA LEU A 44 -14.35 25.44 8.70
C LEU A 44 -14.64 25.10 10.17
N ALA A 45 -15.33 25.99 10.90
CA ALA A 45 -15.52 25.87 12.35
C ALA A 45 -16.05 24.48 12.78
N PRO A 46 -17.08 23.89 12.13
CA PRO A 46 -17.57 22.57 12.53
C PRO A 46 -16.53 21.45 12.39
N LEU A 47 -15.64 21.53 11.39
CA LEU A 47 -14.54 20.58 11.19
C LEU A 47 -13.38 20.83 12.15
N ILE A 48 -13.10 22.09 12.48
CA ILE A 48 -12.11 22.46 13.50
C ILE A 48 -12.54 21.92 14.86
N CYS A 49 -13.83 22.03 15.22
CA CYS A 49 -14.39 21.45 16.44
C CYS A 49 -14.22 19.93 16.52
N CYS A 50 -14.13 19.21 15.39
CA CYS A 50 -13.82 17.77 15.40
C CYS A 50 -12.39 17.47 15.89
N LEU A 51 -11.47 18.44 15.79
CA LEU A 51 -10.05 18.29 16.08
C LEU A 51 -9.61 18.98 17.38
N ASP A 52 -10.37 19.98 17.83
CA ASP A 52 -10.03 20.76 19.02
C ASP A 52 -10.13 19.91 20.31
N THR A 53 -9.06 20.00 21.10
CA THR A 53 -8.87 19.33 22.41
C THR A 53 -9.19 20.24 23.59
N THR A 54 -9.43 21.54 23.35
CA THR A 54 -9.40 22.58 24.39
C THR A 54 -10.69 22.73 25.19
N GLU A 55 -11.80 22.14 24.72
CA GLU A 55 -12.99 21.98 25.55
C GLU A 55 -12.94 20.63 26.25
N THR A 56 -12.10 20.51 27.27
CA THR A 56 -12.33 19.51 28.31
C THR A 56 -13.78 19.66 28.78
N PRO A 57 -14.65 18.64 28.64
CA PRO A 57 -15.94 18.68 29.29
C PRO A 57 -15.71 18.43 30.78
N GLU A 58 -15.17 19.41 31.51
CA GLU A 58 -15.28 19.49 32.98
C GLU A 58 -16.73 19.74 33.42
N ARG A 59 -17.68 19.75 32.48
CA ARG A 59 -19.11 19.79 32.74
C ARG A 59 -19.74 18.46 32.38
N SER A 60 -19.77 17.52 33.32
CA SER A 60 -20.93 16.63 33.54
C SER A 60 -21.65 16.09 32.29
N GLY A 61 -20.92 15.70 31.24
CA GLY A 61 -21.48 15.42 29.92
C GLY A 61 -21.90 13.96 29.83
N GLN A 62 -23.20 13.71 29.66
CA GLN A 62 -23.70 12.36 29.40
C GLN A 62 -23.05 11.81 28.12
N MET A 63 -22.57 10.57 28.16
CA MET A 63 -22.09 9.84 26.98
C MET A 63 -23.14 9.92 25.87
N GLY A 64 -22.71 10.01 24.61
CA GLY A 64 -23.60 10.18 23.47
C GLY A 64 -24.13 11.62 23.26
N THR A 65 -23.69 12.61 24.05
CA THR A 65 -24.01 14.02 23.78
C THR A 65 -23.48 14.43 22.40
N VAL A 66 -24.34 15.06 21.60
CA VAL A 66 -24.01 15.57 20.27
C VAL A 66 -23.24 16.89 20.41
N ILE A 67 -22.03 16.93 19.85
CA ILE A 67 -21.14 18.09 19.85
C ILE A 67 -21.36 18.93 18.59
N VAL A 68 -21.41 18.27 17.43
CA VAL A 68 -21.70 18.89 16.14
C VAL A 68 -22.90 18.17 15.53
N GLY A 69 -23.94 18.94 15.23
CA GLY A 69 -25.17 18.41 14.65
C GLY A 69 -24.99 17.97 13.20
N GLU A 70 -25.84 17.04 12.76
CA GLU A 70 -25.84 16.54 11.39
C GLU A 70 -25.95 17.65 10.33
N LEU A 71 -26.92 18.55 10.51
CA LEU A 71 -27.15 19.66 9.58
C LEU A 71 -25.97 20.62 9.50
N GLU A 72 -25.27 20.83 10.62
CA GLU A 72 -24.13 21.73 10.70
C GLU A 72 -22.93 21.15 9.95
N LEU A 73 -22.62 19.87 10.18
CA LEU A 73 -21.53 19.17 9.51
C LEU A 73 -21.80 19.00 8.01
N THR A 74 -23.04 18.65 7.63
CA THR A 74 -23.47 18.56 6.22
C THR A 74 -23.28 19.90 5.52
N ARG A 75 -23.79 21.00 6.09
CA ARG A 75 -23.65 22.34 5.49
C ARG A 75 -22.19 22.76 5.36
N CYS A 76 -21.40 22.53 6.41
CA CYS A 76 -19.97 22.84 6.40
C CYS A 76 -19.27 22.15 5.23
N LEU A 77 -19.46 20.83 5.09
CA LEU A 77 -18.80 20.08 4.02
C LEU A 77 -19.30 20.49 2.63
N GLU A 78 -20.60 20.72 2.45
CA GLU A 78 -21.16 21.21 1.19
C GLU A 78 -20.58 22.58 0.81
N ASP A 79 -20.39 23.48 1.77
CA ASP A 79 -19.83 24.81 1.50
C ASP A 79 -18.33 24.74 1.21
N VAL A 80 -17.57 23.91 1.93
CA VAL A 80 -16.18 23.59 1.62
C VAL A 80 -16.09 23.06 0.19
N TYR A 81 -16.97 22.14 -0.19
CA TYR A 81 -17.06 21.58 -1.53
C TYR A 81 -17.32 22.66 -2.60
N LYS A 82 -18.31 23.54 -2.38
CA LYS A 82 -18.64 24.64 -3.31
C LYS A 82 -17.48 25.62 -3.47
N VAL A 83 -16.71 25.87 -2.41
CA VAL A 83 -15.56 26.77 -2.46
C VAL A 83 -14.36 26.11 -3.15
N CYS A 84 -13.99 24.91 -2.72
CA CYS A 84 -12.77 24.23 -3.15
C CYS A 84 -12.96 23.58 -4.54
N VAL A 85 -13.94 22.70 -4.67
CA VAL A 85 -14.13 21.87 -5.86
C VAL A 85 -14.84 22.63 -6.97
N VAL A 86 -15.95 23.32 -6.64
CA VAL A 86 -16.72 24.07 -7.66
C VAL A 86 -16.04 25.40 -7.99
N GLY A 87 -15.52 26.11 -6.99
CA GLY A 87 -14.76 27.35 -7.20
C GLY A 87 -13.41 27.12 -7.88
N ASN A 88 -12.74 26.02 -7.53
CA ASN A 88 -11.50 25.52 -8.14
C ASN A 88 -10.42 26.58 -8.36
N ASP A 89 -10.23 27.46 -7.37
CA ASP A 89 -9.26 28.54 -7.43
C ASP A 89 -8.29 28.44 -6.22
N PRO A 90 -7.28 27.56 -6.30
CA PRO A 90 -6.38 27.30 -5.19
C PRO A 90 -5.55 28.55 -4.89
N SER A 91 -5.66 29.06 -3.67
CA SER A 91 -4.77 30.07 -3.11
C SER A 91 -3.97 29.47 -1.96
N SER A 92 -2.77 30.00 -1.69
CA SER A 92 -1.92 29.52 -0.60
C SER A 92 -2.65 29.52 0.74
N ARG A 93 -3.38 30.60 1.04
CA ARG A 93 -4.18 30.73 2.26
C ARG A 93 -5.31 29.72 2.34
N LEU A 94 -6.08 29.52 1.27
CA LEU A 94 -7.12 28.50 1.25
C LEU A 94 -6.56 27.09 1.52
N LEU A 95 -5.43 26.74 0.89
CA LEU A 95 -4.78 25.45 1.09
C LEU A 95 -4.20 25.32 2.51
N GLU A 96 -3.61 26.38 3.07
CA GLU A 96 -3.12 26.42 4.45
C GLU A 96 -4.24 26.18 5.46
N SER A 97 -5.39 26.85 5.31
CA SER A 97 -6.52 26.69 6.22
C SER A 97 -7.18 25.33 6.05
N LEU A 98 -7.36 24.87 4.80
CA LEU A 98 -7.93 23.55 4.51
C LEU A 98 -7.06 22.42 5.06
N LYS A 99 -5.73 22.53 4.94
CA LYS A 99 -4.76 21.56 5.49
C LYS A 99 -5.03 21.25 6.96
N THR A 100 -5.45 22.22 7.76
CA THR A 100 -5.71 22.02 9.20
C THR A 100 -6.89 21.09 9.47
N VAL A 101 -7.88 21.04 8.57
CA VAL A 101 -9.09 20.21 8.73
C VAL A 101 -9.08 18.94 7.89
N ILE A 102 -8.10 18.73 7.01
CA ILE A 102 -7.99 17.50 6.19
C ILE A 102 -8.08 16.22 7.04
N PRO A 103 -7.45 16.11 8.23
CA PRO A 103 -7.61 14.91 9.06
C PRO A 103 -9.06 14.66 9.52
N ALA A 104 -9.83 15.71 9.78
CA ALA A 104 -11.26 15.60 10.12
C ALA A 104 -12.06 15.11 8.91
N ILE A 105 -11.84 15.72 7.73
CA ILE A 105 -12.51 15.33 6.48
C ILE A 105 -12.15 13.89 6.10
N PHE A 106 -10.89 13.47 6.28
CA PHE A 106 -10.49 12.08 6.04
C PHE A 106 -11.13 11.11 7.02
N SER A 107 -11.23 11.48 8.31
CA SER A 107 -11.90 10.63 9.30
C SER A 107 -13.41 10.52 9.01
N LEU A 108 -14.04 11.60 8.55
CA LEU A 108 -15.41 11.61 8.09
C LEU A 108 -15.58 10.73 6.83
N TYR A 109 -14.67 10.86 5.85
CA TYR A 109 -14.63 10.01 4.66
C TYR A 109 -14.59 8.52 5.04
N CYS A 110 -13.65 8.12 5.90
CA CYS A 110 -13.54 6.75 6.39
C CYS A 110 -14.84 6.26 7.05
N PHE A 111 -15.52 7.11 7.82
CA PHE A 111 -16.83 6.78 8.39
C PHE A 111 -17.89 6.58 7.30
N THR A 112 -18.00 7.51 6.35
CA THR A 112 -18.99 7.44 5.26
C THR A 112 -18.76 6.29 4.27
N GLN A 113 -17.60 5.65 4.29
CA GLN A 113 -17.34 4.44 3.49
C GLN A 113 -17.92 3.17 4.11
N ARG A 114 -18.18 3.13 5.43
CA ARG A 114 -18.78 1.97 6.11
C ARG A 114 -20.31 1.90 5.97
N GLY A 115 -20.96 3.02 5.73
CA GLY A 115 -22.41 3.14 5.66
C GLY A 115 -22.88 3.99 4.49
N VAL A 116 -24.19 4.14 4.31
CA VAL A 116 -24.76 5.01 3.28
C VAL A 116 -24.82 6.44 3.81
N SER A 117 -24.02 7.34 3.25
CA SER A 117 -24.13 8.77 3.53
C SER A 117 -24.01 9.59 2.26
N HIS A 118 -24.82 10.65 2.15
CA HIS A 118 -24.75 11.61 1.05
C HIS A 118 -23.46 12.44 1.08
N LEU A 119 -22.72 12.46 2.20
CA LEU A 119 -21.47 13.20 2.35
C LEU A 119 -20.25 12.51 1.73
N ARG A 120 -20.37 11.23 1.33
CA ARG A 120 -19.25 10.42 0.86
C ARG A 120 -18.51 11.05 -0.33
N SER A 121 -19.25 11.43 -1.38
CA SER A 121 -18.66 12.04 -2.58
C SER A 121 -18.06 13.41 -2.26
N GLY A 122 -18.73 14.23 -1.46
CA GLY A 122 -18.22 15.54 -1.03
C GLY A 122 -16.89 15.43 -0.28
N CYS A 123 -16.78 14.49 0.67
CA CYS A 123 -15.51 14.25 1.38
C CYS A 123 -14.40 13.83 0.41
N GLN A 124 -14.71 12.86 -0.47
CA GLN A 124 -13.75 12.34 -1.43
C GLN A 124 -13.25 13.44 -2.38
N GLU A 125 -14.15 14.21 -2.98
CA GLU A 125 -13.78 15.24 -3.96
C GLU A 125 -12.98 16.37 -3.31
N VAL A 126 -13.28 16.76 -2.07
CA VAL A 126 -12.47 17.76 -1.34
C VAL A 126 -11.06 17.24 -1.04
N LEU A 127 -10.94 15.98 -0.59
CA LEU A 127 -9.65 15.34 -0.32
C LEU A 127 -8.81 15.23 -1.60
N LEU A 128 -9.41 14.76 -2.70
CA LEU A 128 -8.74 14.65 -4.00
C LEU A 128 -8.32 16.01 -4.52
N TRP A 129 -9.21 17.01 -4.45
CA TRP A 129 -8.90 18.37 -4.87
C TRP A 129 -7.71 18.94 -4.08
N PHE A 130 -7.69 18.79 -2.76
CA PHE A 130 -6.58 19.26 -1.93
C PHE A 130 -5.26 18.58 -2.32
N LEU A 131 -5.25 17.25 -2.45
CA LEU A 131 -4.04 16.49 -2.81
C LEU A 131 -3.53 16.85 -4.22
N GLN A 132 -4.42 17.13 -5.17
CA GLN A 132 -4.06 17.50 -6.54
C GLN A 132 -3.61 18.96 -6.68
N LYS A 133 -4.15 19.88 -5.86
CA LYS A 133 -3.86 21.31 -5.96
C LYS A 133 -2.76 21.79 -5.03
N SER A 134 -2.40 21.00 -4.03
CA SER A 134 -1.28 21.31 -3.13
C SER A 134 0.06 21.13 -3.83
N GLU A 135 1.08 21.85 -3.36
CA GLU A 135 2.45 21.58 -3.76
C GLU A 135 2.86 20.14 -3.40
N PRO A 136 3.65 19.43 -4.22
CA PRO A 136 4.06 18.05 -3.97
C PRO A 136 4.57 17.76 -2.54
N PRO A 137 5.45 18.57 -1.92
CA PRO A 137 5.92 18.31 -0.56
C PRO A 137 4.79 18.44 0.49
N VAL A 138 3.83 19.34 0.27
CA VAL A 138 2.68 19.52 1.18
C VAL A 138 1.71 18.36 1.05
N ALA A 139 1.39 17.93 -0.18
CA ALA A 139 0.55 16.76 -0.43
C ALA A 139 1.16 15.50 0.20
N MET A 140 2.47 15.29 0.02
CA MET A 140 3.19 14.15 0.60
C MET A 140 3.18 14.19 2.14
N LEU A 141 3.43 15.36 2.75
CA LEU A 141 3.39 15.52 4.20
C LEU A 141 2.01 15.16 4.76
N VAL A 142 0.94 15.69 4.16
CA VAL A 142 -0.43 15.40 4.59
C VAL A 142 -0.76 13.93 4.40
N LEU A 143 -0.34 13.33 3.29
CA LEU A 143 -0.55 11.90 3.04
C LEU A 143 0.13 11.03 4.10
N LYS A 144 1.37 11.34 4.46
CA LYS A 144 2.07 10.68 5.58
C LYS A 144 1.34 10.86 6.91
N GLN A 145 0.76 12.03 7.16
CA GLN A 145 -0.03 12.27 8.37
C GLN A 145 -1.33 11.46 8.38
N LEU A 146 -2.03 11.37 7.25
CA LEU A 146 -3.25 10.55 7.12
C LEU A 146 -2.94 9.05 7.32
N ALA A 147 -1.78 8.61 6.85
CA ALA A 147 -1.24 7.26 6.99
C ALA A 147 -0.69 6.94 8.40
N GLY A 148 -0.61 7.94 9.30
CA GLY A 148 0.05 7.75 10.61
C GLY A 148 1.57 7.62 10.55
N LEU A 149 2.20 8.00 9.43
CA LEU A 149 3.65 7.88 9.19
C LEU A 149 4.46 9.14 9.56
N ALA A 150 3.81 10.21 10.03
CA ALA A 150 4.46 11.43 10.48
C ALA A 150 3.83 11.94 11.79
N GLN A 151 4.64 12.59 12.64
CA GLN A 151 4.14 13.20 13.89
C GLN A 151 3.00 14.20 13.62
N SER A 152 2.03 14.18 14.53
CA SER A 152 0.61 14.39 14.26
C SER A 152 0.18 15.86 14.03
N ILE A 153 -0.69 16.05 13.04
CA ILE A 153 -1.82 16.99 13.18
C ILE A 153 -2.85 16.26 14.06
N PRO A 154 -3.63 16.94 14.93
CA PRO A 154 -4.72 16.30 15.65
C PRO A 154 -5.56 15.43 14.70
N VAL A 155 -5.57 14.13 14.98
CA VAL A 155 -6.58 13.21 14.47
C VAL A 155 -7.87 13.50 15.24
N LEU A 156 -9.01 13.00 14.77
CA LEU A 156 -10.26 13.05 15.52
C LEU A 156 -10.00 12.75 17.00
N HIS A 157 -10.51 13.63 17.89
CA HIS A 157 -10.24 13.53 19.31
C HIS A 157 -10.59 12.12 19.85
N PRO A 158 -9.76 11.49 20.70
CA PRO A 158 -10.04 10.14 21.21
C PRO A 158 -11.38 9.98 21.94
N LEU A 159 -11.90 11.08 22.49
CA LEU A 159 -13.20 11.13 23.16
C LEU A 159 -14.38 11.36 22.21
N TYR A 160 -14.15 11.59 20.92
CA TYR A 160 -15.21 11.87 19.95
C TYR A 160 -15.28 10.76 18.90
N HIS A 161 -16.49 10.51 18.41
CA HIS A 161 -16.70 9.64 17.26
C HIS A 161 -17.78 10.21 16.36
N PHE A 162 -17.73 9.79 15.10
CA PHE A 162 -18.82 10.03 14.17
C PHE A 162 -19.94 9.00 14.40
N ALA A 163 -21.17 9.46 14.27
CA ALA A 163 -22.37 8.64 14.32
C ALA A 163 -23.28 8.99 13.14
N ALA A 164 -24.08 8.01 12.70
CA ALA A 164 -25.06 8.24 11.64
C ALA A 164 -26.11 9.26 12.10
N GLY A 165 -26.43 10.19 11.22
CA GLY A 165 -27.55 11.11 11.36
C GLY A 165 -28.87 10.47 10.92
N ASP A 166 -29.97 11.09 11.31
CA ASP A 166 -31.32 10.59 11.02
C ASP A 166 -31.71 10.89 9.57
N GLU A 167 -31.10 11.90 8.94
CA GLU A 167 -31.33 12.31 7.55
C GLU A 167 -30.25 11.73 6.58
N GLY A 168 -29.49 10.73 7.03
CA GLY A 168 -28.44 10.06 6.24
C GLY A 168 -27.12 10.85 6.13
N GLY A 169 -26.96 11.89 6.95
CA GLY A 169 -25.71 12.61 7.19
C GLY A 169 -24.93 12.01 8.36
N VAL A 170 -24.06 12.83 8.96
CA VAL A 170 -23.17 12.40 10.04
C VAL A 170 -23.17 13.45 11.15
N LYS A 171 -23.21 13.01 12.41
CA LYS A 171 -23.08 13.86 13.60
C LYS A 171 -21.84 13.48 14.40
N LEU A 172 -21.30 14.42 15.17
CA LEU A 172 -20.19 14.18 16.10
C LEU A 172 -20.72 14.03 17.51
N SER A 173 -20.36 12.96 18.21
CA SER A 173 -20.77 12.70 19.60
C SER A 173 -19.63 12.26 20.49
N VAL A 174 -19.80 12.42 21.80
CA VAL A 174 -18.87 11.93 22.82
C VAL A 174 -18.90 10.40 22.87
N LYS A 175 -17.74 9.76 22.70
CA LYS A 175 -17.54 8.30 22.70
C LYS A 175 -18.02 7.70 24.02
N GLU A 176 -18.79 6.63 23.91
CA GLU A 176 -19.20 5.82 25.05
C GLU A 176 -17.99 5.08 25.62
N ALA A 177 -17.92 4.92 26.95
CA ALA A 177 -16.83 4.15 27.56
C ALA A 177 -16.98 2.68 27.16
N VAL A 178 -15.98 2.15 26.46
CA VAL A 178 -15.94 0.73 26.14
C VAL A 178 -15.75 -0.04 27.46
N SER A 179 -16.66 -0.95 27.78
CA SER A 179 -16.65 -1.70 29.04
C SER A 179 -15.60 -2.81 29.09
N ASP A 180 -15.03 -3.17 27.94
CA ASP A 180 -14.12 -4.30 27.76
C ASP A 180 -12.83 -3.82 27.05
N GLU A 181 -11.67 -4.12 27.64
CA GLU A 181 -10.36 -3.74 27.11
C GLU A 181 -10.02 -4.51 25.83
N ASP A 182 -10.46 -5.76 25.70
CA ASP A 182 -10.19 -6.60 24.53
C ASP A 182 -11.02 -6.12 23.33
N GLU A 183 -12.28 -5.75 23.55
CA GLU A 183 -13.14 -5.16 22.52
C GLU A 183 -12.59 -3.81 22.04
N ALA A 184 -12.10 -2.97 22.98
CA ALA A 184 -11.49 -1.69 22.64
C ALA A 184 -10.24 -1.85 21.75
N LEU A 185 -9.43 -2.87 22.02
CA LEU A 185 -8.26 -3.19 21.20
C LEU A 185 -8.67 -3.68 19.81
N TYR A 186 -9.65 -4.57 19.71
CA TYR A 186 -10.16 -5.07 18.44
C TYR A 186 -10.76 -3.95 17.57
N GLU A 187 -11.58 -3.07 18.16
CA GLU A 187 -12.12 -1.90 17.47
C GLU A 187 -11.01 -1.00 16.92
N LYS A 188 -9.96 -0.76 17.72
CA LYS A 188 -8.83 0.08 17.34
C LYS A 188 -8.11 -0.49 16.12
N VAL A 189 -7.70 -1.77 16.19
CA VAL A 189 -6.99 -2.44 15.08
C VAL A 189 -7.84 -2.46 13.81
N SER A 190 -9.14 -2.79 13.95
CA SER A 190 -10.08 -2.81 12.83
C SER A 190 -10.28 -1.42 12.21
N LEU A 191 -10.27 -0.36 13.03
CA LEU A 191 -10.35 1.02 12.55
C LEU A 191 -9.08 1.45 11.82
N GLU A 192 -7.90 1.13 12.34
CA GLU A 192 -6.62 1.44 11.72
C GLU A 192 -6.44 0.74 10.37
N GLN A 193 -6.80 -0.55 10.29
CA GLN A 193 -6.83 -1.29 9.04
C GLN A 193 -7.79 -0.66 8.03
N TRP A 194 -9.00 -0.33 8.47
CA TRP A 194 -9.99 0.31 7.62
C TRP A 194 -9.56 1.68 7.08
N ARG A 195 -8.90 2.50 7.92
CA ARG A 195 -8.34 3.78 7.50
C ARG A 195 -7.29 3.60 6.42
N THR A 196 -6.46 2.56 6.54
CA THR A 196 -5.45 2.20 5.54
C THR A 196 -6.10 1.82 4.21
N GLU A 197 -7.19 1.03 4.24
CA GLU A 197 -7.96 0.68 3.04
C GLU A 197 -8.62 1.90 2.38
N CYS A 198 -9.17 2.81 3.17
CA CYS A 198 -9.75 4.07 2.71
C CYS A 198 -8.70 4.97 2.06
N LEU A 199 -7.49 5.03 2.62
CA LEU A 199 -6.39 5.80 2.06
C LEU A 199 -5.95 5.22 0.70
N ALA A 200 -5.77 3.90 0.63
CA ALA A 200 -5.43 3.23 -0.61
C ALA A 200 -6.53 3.39 -1.67
N GLN A 201 -7.80 3.44 -1.26
CA GLN A 201 -8.92 3.77 -2.15
C GLN A 201 -8.86 5.23 -2.63
N LEU A 202 -8.52 6.18 -1.77
CA LEU A 202 -8.36 7.58 -2.16
C LEU A 202 -7.23 7.74 -3.20
N LEU A 203 -6.10 7.08 -2.97
CA LEU A 203 -4.96 7.07 -3.90
C LEU A 203 -5.30 6.43 -5.25
N SER A 204 -6.24 5.48 -5.29
CA SER A 204 -6.66 4.84 -6.55
C SER A 204 -7.47 5.75 -7.46
N TYR A 205 -7.99 6.88 -6.94
CA TYR A 205 -8.59 7.94 -7.76
C TYR A 205 -7.57 8.99 -8.24
N LEU A 206 -6.31 8.90 -7.80
CA LEU A 206 -5.22 9.82 -8.15
C LEU A 206 -4.26 9.22 -9.21
N GLN A 207 -4.75 8.34 -10.09
CA GLN A 207 -3.92 7.56 -11.03
C GLN A 207 -3.10 8.42 -12.00
N GLU A 208 -3.60 9.62 -12.34
CA GLU A 208 -2.87 10.56 -13.21
C GLU A 208 -1.75 11.32 -12.47
N SER A 209 -1.71 11.22 -11.15
CA SER A 209 -0.66 11.83 -10.32
C SER A 209 0.44 10.81 -10.01
N SER A 210 1.68 11.29 -9.89
CA SER A 210 2.79 10.48 -9.38
C SER A 210 2.65 10.17 -7.87
N LEU A 211 1.67 10.76 -7.18
CA LEU A 211 1.63 10.79 -5.72
C LEU A 211 1.57 9.41 -5.06
N ALA A 212 0.82 8.46 -5.63
CA ALA A 212 0.71 7.11 -5.08
C ALA A 212 2.07 6.37 -5.15
N GLY A 213 2.78 6.51 -6.27
CA GLY A 213 4.12 5.96 -6.44
C GLY A 213 5.15 6.66 -5.57
N ASP A 214 5.11 7.99 -5.49
CA ASP A 214 6.01 8.78 -4.64
C ASP A 214 5.80 8.39 -3.16
N PHE A 215 4.55 8.18 -2.75
CA PHE A 215 4.22 7.74 -1.38
C PHE A 215 4.72 6.33 -1.10
N PHE A 216 4.57 5.42 -2.07
CA PHE A 216 5.10 4.07 -1.98
C PHE A 216 6.62 4.07 -1.78
N ILE A 217 7.35 4.87 -2.56
CA ILE A 217 8.81 5.04 -2.41
C ILE A 217 9.17 5.61 -1.05
N GLU A 218 8.45 6.62 -0.57
CA GLU A 218 8.68 7.20 0.75
C GLU A 218 8.47 6.19 1.89
N CYS A 219 7.49 5.28 1.77
CA CYS A 219 7.32 4.17 2.71
C CYS A 219 8.54 3.23 2.70
N LEU A 220 9.06 2.87 1.52
CA LEU A 220 10.26 2.03 1.40
C LEU A 220 11.51 2.68 2.00
N LYS A 221 11.68 3.99 1.80
CA LYS A 221 12.77 4.75 2.44
C LYS A 221 12.62 4.76 3.96
N GLY A 222 11.40 4.93 4.47
CA GLY A 222 11.11 4.86 5.90
C GLY A 222 11.56 3.54 6.53
N LEU A 223 11.25 2.42 5.86
CA LEU A 223 11.70 1.08 6.29
C LEU A 223 13.22 0.92 6.24
N THR A 224 13.87 1.47 5.22
CA THR A 224 15.33 1.44 5.06
C THR A 224 16.04 2.21 6.18
N CYS A 225 15.51 3.38 6.57
CA CYS A 225 16.05 4.17 7.68
C CYS A 225 15.91 3.46 9.03
N LEU A 226 14.80 2.73 9.26
CA LEU A 226 14.59 1.98 10.51
C LEU A 226 15.54 0.78 10.61
N ALA A 227 15.83 0.10 9.49
CA ALA A 227 16.78 -1.01 9.46
C ALA A 227 18.21 -0.60 9.89
N GLY A 228 18.66 0.60 9.49
CA GLY A 228 20.01 1.10 9.81
C GLY A 228 20.20 1.62 11.24
N LYS A 229 19.13 1.76 12.03
CA LYS A 229 19.17 2.30 13.41
C LYS A 229 19.35 1.25 14.50
N LYS A 230 19.39 -0.05 14.18
CA LYS A 230 19.49 -1.16 15.15
C LYS A 230 20.78 -1.15 16.01
N ASP A 231 21.73 -0.23 15.81
CA ASP A 231 23.10 -0.27 16.37
C ASP A 231 23.49 0.81 17.41
N VAL A 232 22.59 1.70 17.85
CA VAL A 232 22.89 2.51 19.04
C VAL A 232 22.27 1.81 20.23
N MET A 233 23.08 1.25 21.13
CA MET A 233 22.65 0.91 22.48
C MET A 233 22.70 2.18 23.35
N PRO A 234 21.61 2.92 23.57
CA PRO A 234 21.36 3.51 24.87
C PRO A 234 20.61 2.46 25.71
N VAL A 235 20.93 2.43 27.00
CA VAL A 235 20.24 1.66 28.03
C VAL A 235 18.72 1.72 27.82
N PRO A 236 17.98 0.58 27.84
CA PRO A 236 16.54 0.60 27.62
C PRO A 236 15.87 1.33 28.79
N SER A 237 15.45 2.58 28.54
CA SER A 237 14.36 3.18 29.30
C SER A 237 13.06 2.56 28.78
N PRO A 238 12.15 2.07 29.64
CA PRO A 238 10.94 1.35 29.24
C PRO A 238 9.89 2.20 28.49
N ALA A 239 10.24 3.42 28.04
CA ALA A 239 9.35 4.36 27.38
C ALA A 239 9.69 4.66 25.89
N ASP A 240 10.89 4.34 25.39
CA ASP A 240 11.36 4.83 24.08
C ASP A 240 11.44 3.76 22.96
N GLY A 241 11.28 2.47 23.26
CA GLY A 241 11.45 1.38 22.27
C GLY A 241 10.19 0.95 21.51
N LEU A 242 9.01 1.33 21.96
CA LEU A 242 7.71 0.98 21.36
C LEU A 242 7.36 1.77 20.07
N PRO A 243 7.63 3.09 19.94
CA PRO A 243 7.14 3.86 18.80
C PRO A 243 7.84 3.53 17.48
N GLU A 244 9.13 3.15 17.50
CA GLU A 244 9.85 2.83 16.25
C GLU A 244 9.38 1.52 15.62
N GLN A 245 9.03 0.52 16.44
CA GLN A 245 8.52 -0.77 15.96
C GLN A 245 7.07 -0.66 15.48
N GLU A 246 6.22 0.12 16.16
CA GLU A 246 4.87 0.45 15.68
C GLU A 246 4.92 1.18 14.34
N GLN A 247 5.81 2.17 14.20
CA GLN A 247 6.00 2.90 12.94
C GLN A 247 6.39 1.96 11.79
N GLN A 248 7.29 0.99 12.05
CA GLN A 248 7.71 0.01 11.06
C GLN A 248 6.54 -0.85 10.59
N LEU A 249 5.71 -1.33 11.52
CA LEU A 249 4.53 -2.15 11.22
C LEU A 249 3.48 -1.36 10.42
N VAL A 250 3.20 -0.11 10.80
CA VAL A 250 2.29 0.75 10.04
C VAL A 250 2.82 1.03 8.64
N THR A 251 4.12 1.32 8.50
CA THR A 251 4.76 1.52 7.19
C THR A 251 4.65 0.26 6.33
N LEU A 252 4.90 -0.90 6.92
CA LEU A 252 4.78 -2.19 6.24
C LEU A 252 3.35 -2.48 5.80
N GLN A 253 2.36 -2.19 6.64
CA GLN A 253 0.95 -2.33 6.28
C GLN A 253 0.58 -1.47 5.06
N HIS A 254 1.08 -0.23 5.00
CA HIS A 254 0.88 0.65 3.85
C HIS A 254 1.57 0.12 2.59
N VAL A 255 2.81 -0.38 2.69
CA VAL A 255 3.48 -1.04 1.57
C VAL A 255 2.64 -2.23 1.09
N ALA A 256 2.20 -3.10 1.99
CA ALA A 256 1.40 -4.27 1.66
C ALA A 256 0.13 -3.94 0.88
N ILE A 257 -0.67 -2.98 1.36
CA ILE A 257 -1.92 -2.61 0.69
C ILE A 257 -1.70 -1.93 -0.65
N LEU A 258 -0.63 -1.13 -0.79
CA LEU A 258 -0.29 -0.49 -2.06
C LEU A 258 0.14 -1.54 -3.09
N CYS A 259 0.94 -2.53 -2.67
CA CYS A 259 1.30 -3.66 -3.50
C CYS A 259 0.07 -4.45 -3.96
N GLU A 260 -0.91 -4.68 -3.07
CA GLU A 260 -2.13 -5.42 -3.38
C GLU A 260 -3.07 -4.65 -4.32
N LYS A 261 -3.33 -3.37 -4.03
CA LYS A 261 -4.31 -2.57 -4.80
C LYS A 261 -3.78 -2.05 -6.13
N PHE A 262 -2.49 -1.72 -6.21
CA PHE A 262 -1.92 -1.08 -7.39
C PHE A 262 -1.02 -2.02 -8.19
N GLY A 263 -0.42 -3.04 -7.54
CA GLY A 263 0.49 -3.98 -8.20
C GLY A 263 1.56 -3.25 -9.02
N HIS A 264 1.68 -3.63 -10.29
CA HIS A 264 2.66 -3.02 -11.19
C HIS A 264 2.37 -1.56 -11.58
N PHE A 265 1.16 -1.05 -11.34
CA PHE A 265 0.80 0.35 -11.63
C PHE A 265 1.30 1.34 -10.57
N VAL A 266 1.78 0.84 -9.41
CA VAL A 266 2.25 1.72 -8.32
C VAL A 266 3.43 2.59 -8.75
N LEU A 267 4.31 2.08 -9.62
CA LEU A 267 5.40 2.84 -10.21
C LEU A 267 5.00 3.24 -11.63
N SER A 268 4.56 4.47 -11.80
CA SER A 268 3.91 4.93 -13.04
C SER A 268 4.89 5.59 -14.02
N ASN A 269 6.10 5.94 -13.60
CA ASN A 269 7.08 6.61 -14.45
C ASN A 269 8.53 6.15 -14.20
N THR A 270 9.41 6.47 -15.15
CA THR A 270 10.84 6.12 -15.15
C THR A 270 11.57 6.61 -13.89
N ALA A 271 11.29 7.83 -13.43
CA ALA A 271 11.95 8.41 -12.27
C ALA A 271 11.65 7.61 -10.99
N GLN A 272 10.38 7.19 -10.80
CA GLN A 272 9.98 6.34 -9.67
C GLN A 272 10.63 4.95 -9.72
N VAL A 273 10.80 4.38 -10.92
CA VAL A 273 11.50 3.10 -11.07
C VAL A 273 12.99 3.23 -10.70
N ILE A 274 13.64 4.31 -11.14
CA ILE A 274 15.04 4.60 -10.76
C ILE A 274 15.15 4.77 -9.24
N GLU A 275 14.23 5.53 -8.65
CA GLU A 275 14.22 5.81 -7.20
C GLU A 275 13.92 4.57 -6.37
N PHE A 276 13.02 3.69 -6.85
CA PHE A 276 12.78 2.37 -6.28
C PHE A 276 14.06 1.54 -6.23
N VAL A 277 14.82 1.50 -7.33
CA VAL A 277 16.06 0.73 -7.37
C VAL A 277 17.13 1.36 -6.47
N ILE A 278 17.27 2.69 -6.46
CA ILE A 278 18.18 3.38 -5.52
C ILE A 278 17.87 2.99 -4.08
N THR A 279 16.59 3.08 -3.69
CA THR A 279 16.13 2.77 -2.33
C THR A 279 16.38 1.30 -1.99
N THR A 280 16.15 0.40 -2.94
CA THR A 280 16.42 -1.04 -2.75
C THR A 280 17.90 -1.35 -2.61
N LEU A 281 18.76 -0.75 -3.44
CA LEU A 281 20.22 -0.88 -3.35
C LEU A 281 20.74 -0.33 -2.02
N GLU A 282 20.22 0.82 -1.58
CA GLU A 282 20.58 1.44 -0.30
C GLU A 282 20.22 0.54 0.89
N ARG A 283 19.02 -0.07 0.86
CA ARG A 283 18.63 -1.07 1.86
C ARG A 283 19.58 -2.26 1.91
N SER A 284 19.94 -2.81 0.75
CA SER A 284 20.92 -3.90 0.70
C SER A 284 22.29 -3.47 1.23
N CYS A 285 22.74 -2.25 0.95
CA CYS A 285 24.01 -1.73 1.49
C CYS A 285 24.00 -1.66 3.03
N VAL A 286 22.89 -1.23 3.62
CA VAL A 286 22.70 -1.23 5.08
C VAL A 286 22.80 -2.65 5.62
N ASN A 287 22.04 -3.60 5.07
CA ASN A 287 22.01 -4.99 5.56
C ASN A 287 23.35 -5.73 5.41
N LEU A 288 24.08 -5.49 4.32
CA LEU A 288 25.43 -6.03 4.12
C LEU A 288 26.42 -5.57 5.21
N THR A 289 26.23 -4.35 5.72
CA THR A 289 27.06 -3.82 6.83
C THR A 289 26.79 -4.58 8.13
N HIS A 290 25.55 -5.02 8.35
CA HIS A 290 25.14 -5.78 9.54
C HIS A 290 25.29 -7.31 9.40
N LYS A 291 25.74 -7.83 8.25
CA LYS A 291 25.99 -9.27 7.96
C LYS A 291 24.77 -10.19 8.18
N THR A 292 23.57 -9.66 8.07
CA THR A 292 22.30 -10.40 8.17
C THR A 292 21.67 -10.53 6.79
N GLU A 293 22.40 -11.10 5.83
CA GLU A 293 21.85 -11.26 4.49
C GLU A 293 21.00 -12.54 4.40
N GLU A 294 19.70 -12.35 4.21
CA GLU A 294 18.75 -13.44 3.97
C GLU A 294 18.60 -13.70 2.46
N THR A 295 18.32 -14.95 2.09
CA THR A 295 18.21 -15.38 0.68
C THR A 295 17.19 -14.58 -0.13
N VAL A 296 16.17 -14.03 0.53
CA VAL A 296 15.10 -13.26 -0.10
C VAL A 296 15.51 -11.80 -0.36
N GLU A 297 16.43 -11.26 0.44
CA GLU A 297 17.02 -9.94 0.20
C GLU A 297 17.93 -9.97 -1.03
N ALA A 298 18.74 -11.01 -1.18
CA ALA A 298 19.57 -11.24 -2.36
C ALA A 298 18.73 -11.35 -3.64
N GLN A 299 17.56 -11.99 -3.58
CA GLN A 299 16.61 -12.05 -4.69
C GLN A 299 16.01 -10.68 -5.01
N THR A 300 15.59 -9.93 -3.99
CA THR A 300 15.04 -8.57 -4.16
C THR A 300 16.06 -7.63 -4.80
N LEU A 301 17.30 -7.70 -4.32
CA LEU A 301 18.44 -6.96 -4.87
C LEU A 301 18.71 -7.34 -6.33
N SER A 302 18.73 -8.64 -6.64
CA SER A 302 18.93 -9.14 -8.01
C SER A 302 17.81 -8.70 -8.97
N MET A 303 16.56 -8.69 -8.51
CA MET A 303 15.42 -8.17 -9.29
C MET A 303 15.57 -6.67 -9.56
N ALA A 304 15.97 -5.88 -8.57
CA ALA A 304 16.17 -4.44 -8.74
C ALA A 304 17.31 -4.13 -9.72
N MET A 305 18.43 -4.86 -9.63
CA MET A 305 19.52 -4.78 -10.61
C MET A 305 19.07 -5.21 -12.01
N GLY A 306 18.27 -6.27 -12.12
CA GLY A 306 17.69 -6.72 -13.38
C GLY A 306 16.73 -5.70 -14.00
N LEU A 307 16.00 -4.92 -13.19
CA LEU A 307 15.11 -3.86 -13.65
C LEU A 307 15.91 -2.71 -14.31
N ILE A 308 17.01 -2.29 -13.69
CA ILE A 308 17.91 -1.29 -14.28
C ILE A 308 18.63 -1.83 -15.50
N ALA A 309 19.07 -3.09 -15.47
CA ALA A 309 19.63 -3.75 -16.64
C ALA A 309 18.64 -3.72 -17.82
N ALA A 310 17.36 -4.00 -17.58
CA ALA A 310 16.31 -3.92 -18.59
C ALA A 310 16.13 -2.50 -19.14
N MET A 311 16.10 -1.49 -18.27
CA MET A 311 16.00 -0.08 -18.68
C MET A 311 17.19 0.34 -19.55
N LEU A 312 18.41 0.02 -19.14
CA LEU A 312 19.64 0.27 -19.90
C LEU A 312 19.72 -0.55 -21.20
N GLY A 313 19.08 -1.74 -21.21
CA GLY A 313 18.94 -2.61 -22.38
C GLY A 313 17.85 -2.17 -23.36
N GLY A 314 17.16 -1.05 -23.11
CA GLY A 314 16.18 -0.46 -24.03
C GLY A 314 14.72 -0.80 -23.72
N ALA A 315 14.39 -1.30 -22.52
CA ALA A 315 12.99 -1.46 -22.09
C ALA A 315 12.21 -0.13 -22.09
N VAL A 316 12.93 0.96 -21.84
CA VAL A 316 12.38 2.32 -21.70
C VAL A 316 13.31 3.29 -22.43
N HIS A 317 12.75 4.33 -23.03
CA HIS A 317 13.54 5.42 -23.60
C HIS A 317 14.08 6.32 -22.49
N LEU A 318 15.39 6.22 -22.23
CA LEU A 318 16.09 7.02 -21.23
C LEU A 318 16.53 8.36 -21.83
N THR A 319 16.27 9.44 -21.09
CA THR A 319 16.72 10.80 -21.39
C THR A 319 17.99 11.13 -20.61
N SER A 320 18.66 12.25 -20.93
CA SER A 320 19.80 12.73 -20.14
C SER A 320 19.44 12.97 -18.67
N ALA A 321 18.23 13.43 -18.40
CA ALA A 321 17.75 13.66 -17.03
C ALA A 321 17.61 12.34 -16.25
N ASP A 322 17.21 11.25 -16.92
CA ASP A 322 17.13 9.93 -16.29
C ASP A 322 18.52 9.40 -15.91
N PHE A 323 19.54 9.62 -16.75
CA PHE A 323 20.92 9.28 -16.39
C PHE A 323 21.45 10.12 -15.23
N ASP A 324 21.09 11.41 -15.17
CA ASP A 324 21.40 12.25 -14.01
C ASP A 324 20.74 11.72 -12.73
N ALA A 325 19.48 11.26 -12.83
CA ALA A 325 18.74 10.64 -11.73
C ALA A 325 19.33 9.29 -11.31
N MET A 326 20.02 8.56 -12.19
CA MET A 326 20.71 7.29 -11.86
C MET A 326 22.08 7.50 -11.17
N LYS A 327 22.68 8.69 -11.23
CA LYS A 327 24.00 8.96 -10.60
C LYS A 327 24.10 8.55 -9.12
N PRO A 328 23.09 8.76 -8.26
CA PRO A 328 23.13 8.32 -6.88
C PRO A 328 23.32 6.80 -6.72
N MET A 329 22.99 5.99 -7.72
CA MET A 329 23.18 4.53 -7.68
C MET A 329 24.65 4.12 -7.70
N LEU A 330 25.53 4.91 -8.33
CA LEU A 330 26.94 4.57 -8.54
C LEU A 330 27.68 4.20 -7.25
N PRO A 331 27.66 5.01 -6.17
CA PRO A 331 28.30 4.64 -4.91
C PRO A 331 27.68 3.39 -4.25
N ARG A 332 26.38 3.15 -4.41
CA ARG A 332 25.71 1.95 -3.85
C ARG A 332 26.12 0.68 -4.59
N LEU A 333 26.18 0.74 -5.92
CA LEU A 333 26.68 -0.38 -6.74
C LEU A 333 28.15 -0.70 -6.43
N GLU A 334 28.97 0.31 -6.17
CA GLU A 334 30.36 0.13 -5.76
C GLU A 334 30.48 -0.56 -4.40
N GLN A 335 29.62 -0.20 -3.44
CA GLN A 335 29.57 -0.86 -2.14
C GLN A 335 29.12 -2.32 -2.25
N ILE A 336 28.08 -2.61 -3.04
CA ILE A 336 27.60 -3.99 -3.28
C ILE A 336 28.68 -4.82 -3.97
N MET A 337 29.35 -4.28 -4.98
CA MET A 337 30.49 -4.92 -5.65
C MET A 337 31.60 -5.30 -4.66
N ALA A 338 31.88 -4.47 -3.65
CA ALA A 338 32.97 -4.70 -2.70
C ALA A 338 32.61 -5.65 -1.55
N LEU A 339 31.35 -5.67 -1.10
CA LEU A 339 30.96 -6.30 0.18
C LEU A 339 30.05 -7.53 0.04
N HIS A 340 29.36 -7.71 -1.09
CA HIS A 340 28.36 -8.77 -1.24
C HIS A 340 29.01 -10.17 -1.28
N PRO A 341 28.46 -11.21 -0.62
CA PRO A 341 29.08 -12.55 -0.59
C PRO A 341 28.96 -13.33 -1.90
N ASP A 342 27.91 -13.11 -2.68
CA ASP A 342 27.71 -13.78 -3.99
C ASP A 342 28.53 -13.09 -5.12
N PRO A 343 29.47 -13.80 -5.78
CA PRO A 343 30.27 -13.25 -6.88
C PRO A 343 29.43 -12.89 -8.12
N VAL A 344 28.29 -13.54 -8.36
CA VAL A 344 27.40 -13.22 -9.49
C VAL A 344 26.79 -11.84 -9.31
N VAL A 345 26.38 -11.52 -8.08
CA VAL A 345 25.84 -10.21 -7.71
C VAL A 345 26.92 -9.13 -7.76
N GLN A 346 28.12 -9.40 -7.26
CA GLN A 346 29.25 -8.46 -7.33
C GLN A 346 29.59 -8.07 -8.78
N GLU A 347 29.63 -9.07 -9.67
CA GLU A 347 29.97 -8.83 -11.08
C GLU A 347 28.86 -8.07 -11.81
N LEU A 348 27.58 -8.41 -11.58
CA LEU A 348 26.46 -7.66 -12.14
C LEU A 348 26.47 -6.20 -11.65
N ALA A 349 26.77 -5.96 -10.37
CA ALA A 349 26.88 -4.60 -9.82
C ALA A 349 28.03 -3.81 -10.47
N SER A 350 29.18 -4.46 -10.70
CA SER A 350 30.32 -3.88 -11.44
C SER A 350 29.93 -3.48 -12.86
N ASP A 351 29.30 -4.38 -13.61
CA ASP A 351 28.91 -4.13 -15.00
C ASP A 351 27.84 -3.03 -15.10
N LEU A 352 26.86 -3.03 -14.19
CA LEU A 352 25.84 -1.98 -14.11
C LEU A 352 26.46 -0.63 -13.77
N ARG A 353 27.42 -0.57 -12.84
CA ARG A 353 28.12 0.67 -12.48
C ARG A 353 28.80 1.28 -13.70
N ILE A 354 29.50 0.47 -14.52
CA ILE A 354 30.16 0.93 -15.75
C ILE A 354 29.12 1.39 -16.77
N THR A 355 28.05 0.62 -16.96
CA THR A 355 26.99 0.92 -17.94
C THR A 355 26.28 2.23 -17.59
N VAL A 356 25.95 2.45 -16.31
CA VAL A 356 25.35 3.71 -15.83
C VAL A 356 26.33 4.86 -15.98
N ALA A 357 27.59 4.70 -15.55
CA ALA A 357 28.61 5.76 -15.62
C ALA A 357 28.95 6.19 -17.05
N THR A 358 28.79 5.28 -18.03
CA THR A 358 29.02 5.55 -19.46
C THR A 358 27.75 5.92 -20.22
N HIS A 359 26.62 6.13 -19.52
CA HIS A 359 25.31 6.44 -20.11
C HIS A 359 24.88 5.39 -21.16
N GLY A 360 25.19 4.12 -20.92
CA GLY A 360 24.87 3.02 -21.83
C GLY A 360 25.81 2.86 -23.03
N ALA A 361 26.85 3.70 -23.17
CA ALA A 361 27.82 3.57 -24.27
C ALA A 361 28.64 2.27 -24.19
N PHE A 362 28.77 1.70 -22.99
CA PHE A 362 29.36 0.39 -22.76
C PHE A 362 28.38 -0.50 -22.00
N SER A 363 27.99 -1.63 -22.58
CA SER A 363 27.12 -2.62 -21.94
C SER A 363 27.69 -4.01 -22.17
N THR A 364 27.70 -4.84 -21.12
CA THR A 364 28.23 -6.20 -21.19
C THR A 364 27.15 -7.20 -21.59
N LYS A 365 27.55 -8.39 -22.05
CA LYS A 365 26.62 -9.50 -22.32
C LYS A 365 25.80 -9.88 -21.08
N LYS A 366 26.32 -9.66 -19.87
CA LYS A 366 25.64 -10.00 -18.61
C LYS A 366 24.53 -9.01 -18.28
N VAL A 367 24.74 -7.71 -18.51
CA VAL A 367 23.67 -6.70 -18.44
C VAL A 367 22.58 -7.02 -19.46
N ALA A 368 22.95 -7.38 -20.70
CA ALA A 368 21.99 -7.81 -21.70
C ALA A 368 21.23 -9.09 -21.28
N MET A 369 21.92 -10.09 -20.72
CA MET A 369 21.28 -11.31 -20.21
C MET A 369 20.34 -11.02 -19.04
N ALA A 370 20.76 -10.21 -18.07
CA ALA A 370 19.92 -9.80 -16.95
C ALA A 370 18.68 -9.02 -17.42
N ALA A 371 18.82 -8.14 -18.41
CA ALA A 371 17.72 -7.47 -19.08
C ALA A 371 16.74 -8.49 -19.70
N HIS A 372 17.24 -9.46 -20.46
CA HIS A 372 16.42 -10.50 -21.08
C HIS A 372 15.71 -11.39 -20.07
N THR A 373 16.35 -11.75 -18.95
CA THR A 373 15.71 -12.56 -17.89
C THR A 373 14.54 -11.81 -17.24
N THR A 374 14.69 -10.50 -17.00
CA THR A 374 13.62 -9.67 -16.44
C THR A 374 12.49 -9.45 -17.45
N MET A 375 12.80 -9.26 -18.73
CA MET A 375 11.81 -9.06 -19.80
C MET A 375 11.03 -10.34 -20.18
N ALA A 376 11.69 -11.50 -20.23
CA ALA A 376 11.07 -12.77 -20.60
C ALA A 376 9.98 -13.22 -19.60
N ASN A 377 10.05 -12.74 -18.37
CA ASN A 377 9.02 -12.98 -17.35
C ASN A 377 7.78 -12.09 -17.52
N GLN A 378 7.84 -11.00 -18.30
CA GLN A 378 6.67 -10.15 -18.62
C GLN A 378 5.86 -10.69 -19.82
N ASN A 379 6.50 -11.34 -20.79
CA ASN A 379 5.87 -11.81 -22.04
C ASN A 379 5.06 -13.12 -21.93
N LYS A 380 4.85 -13.68 -20.72
CA LYS A 380 4.00 -14.88 -20.54
C LYS A 380 2.51 -14.57 -20.31
N PHE A 381 2.11 -13.29 -20.34
CA PHE A 381 0.72 -12.86 -20.09
C PHE A 381 -0.02 -12.29 -21.31
N GLY A 382 0.52 -12.43 -22.52
CA GLY A 382 -0.18 -12.06 -23.76
C GLY A 382 0.24 -12.97 -24.91
N ASP A 383 -0.76 -13.50 -25.62
CA ASP A 383 -0.68 -14.33 -26.83
C ASP A 383 -0.25 -15.81 -26.70
N LYS A 384 -1.28 -16.66 -26.69
CA LYS A 384 -1.26 -17.92 -27.44
C LYS A 384 -1.27 -17.61 -28.94
N LEU A 385 -0.56 -18.46 -29.70
CA LEU A 385 -0.40 -18.51 -31.16
C LEU A 385 0.58 -17.44 -31.66
N THR A 386 1.77 -17.77 -32.17
CA THR A 386 1.96 -18.53 -33.41
C THR A 386 3.43 -19.00 -33.47
N GLU A 387 3.67 -20.27 -33.78
CA GLU A 387 5.02 -20.79 -34.03
C GLU A 387 5.64 -20.14 -35.29
N PRO A 388 6.92 -19.72 -35.28
CA PRO A 388 7.64 -19.40 -36.49
C PRO A 388 8.25 -20.68 -37.09
N SER A 389 7.85 -20.94 -38.33
CA SER A 389 8.38 -21.95 -39.24
C SER A 389 9.89 -21.82 -39.43
N GLN A 390 10.62 -22.94 -39.36
CA GLN A 390 11.96 -23.06 -39.95
C GLN A 390 11.88 -23.77 -41.32
N PRO A 391 12.79 -23.47 -42.27
CA PRO A 391 12.73 -24.00 -43.64
C PRO A 391 13.27 -25.43 -43.73
N GLU A 392 12.75 -26.13 -44.73
CA GLU A 392 13.05 -27.49 -45.15
C GLU A 392 14.53 -27.79 -45.40
N GLU A 393 14.96 -29.00 -45.04
CA GLU A 393 15.84 -29.81 -45.89
C GLU A 393 15.46 -31.29 -45.74
N ALA A 394 15.31 -31.96 -46.89
CA ALA A 394 14.85 -33.33 -47.05
C ALA A 394 15.95 -34.35 -46.74
N ASP A 395 15.61 -35.49 -46.12
CA ASP A 395 15.72 -36.77 -46.83
C ASP A 395 15.04 -37.96 -46.13
N ALA A 396 14.71 -38.93 -46.98
CA ALA A 396 13.72 -40.00 -46.87
C ALA A 396 13.94 -41.15 -45.84
N VAL A 397 12.82 -41.89 -45.63
CA VAL A 397 12.68 -43.38 -45.53
C VAL A 397 12.04 -43.95 -44.24
N SER A 398 10.71 -44.13 -44.32
CA SER A 398 9.93 -45.40 -44.19
C SER A 398 9.66 -46.10 -42.82
N CYS A 399 8.34 -46.23 -42.54
CA CYS A 399 7.58 -47.39 -41.99
C CYS A 399 7.90 -47.93 -40.58
N SER A 400 6.99 -48.43 -39.71
CA SER A 400 5.53 -48.69 -39.70
C SER A 400 5.17 -49.37 -38.36
N HIS A 401 3.95 -49.16 -37.83
CA HIS A 401 3.16 -50.05 -36.91
C HIS A 401 3.72 -50.33 -35.49
N GLY A 402 2.95 -50.47 -34.41
CA GLY A 402 1.51 -50.49 -34.17
C GLY A 402 1.23 -50.84 -32.69
N GLN A 403 0.04 -50.43 -32.21
CA GLN A 403 -0.83 -51.07 -31.21
C GLN A 403 -0.31 -51.42 -29.79
N SER A 404 -0.95 -50.76 -28.81
CA SER A 404 -1.19 -51.26 -27.45
C SER A 404 -1.96 -52.60 -27.47
N PRO A 405 -2.01 -53.37 -26.36
CA PRO A 405 -3.16 -53.20 -25.46
C PRO A 405 -2.94 -53.49 -23.97
N THR A 406 -3.89 -52.93 -23.22
CA THR A 406 -4.31 -53.06 -21.82
C THR A 406 -4.57 -54.49 -21.34
N SER A 407 -4.41 -54.77 -20.03
CA SER A 407 -5.32 -55.70 -19.33
C SER A 407 -5.42 -55.49 -17.80
N LEU A 408 -6.60 -55.83 -17.30
CA LEU A 408 -7.21 -55.58 -15.99
C LEU A 408 -7.05 -56.77 -15.02
N ARG A 409 -7.12 -56.56 -13.69
CA ARG A 409 -8.17 -57.09 -12.77
C ARG A 409 -7.76 -57.34 -11.29
N LEU A 410 -8.61 -56.78 -10.41
CA LEU A 410 -9.29 -57.30 -9.19
C LEU A 410 -8.58 -57.88 -7.93
N ALA A 411 -8.74 -57.11 -6.82
CA ALA A 411 -9.53 -57.37 -5.59
C ALA A 411 -9.14 -58.46 -4.55
N GLY A 412 -9.07 -58.05 -3.26
CA GLY A 412 -9.19 -58.91 -2.08
C GLY A 412 -8.93 -58.26 -0.69
N THR A 413 -10.01 -57.81 -0.01
CA THR A 413 -10.38 -57.88 1.44
C THR A 413 -9.44 -57.51 2.63
N LYS A 414 -10.03 -56.76 3.60
CA LYS A 414 -9.56 -56.15 4.88
C LYS A 414 -9.41 -57.16 6.09
N PRO A 415 -9.21 -56.78 7.39
CA PRO A 415 -8.76 -55.53 8.05
C PRO A 415 -7.67 -55.72 9.16
N GLY A 416 -7.00 -54.65 9.61
CA GLY A 416 -6.16 -54.69 10.82
C GLY A 416 -5.51 -53.35 11.20
N ASN A 417 -5.93 -52.80 12.33
CA ASN A 417 -5.50 -51.56 12.95
C ASN A 417 -3.97 -51.50 13.21
N LYS A 418 -3.28 -50.44 12.77
CA LYS A 418 -2.19 -49.72 13.50
C LYS A 418 -1.54 -48.62 12.64
N LEU A 419 -1.57 -47.40 13.18
CA LEU A 419 -0.63 -46.28 13.00
C LEU A 419 0.49 -46.47 11.96
N SER A 420 0.43 -45.77 10.82
CA SER A 420 1.61 -45.23 10.10
C SER A 420 1.21 -44.48 8.83
N SER A 421 1.79 -43.28 8.67
CA SER A 421 2.05 -42.50 7.46
C SER A 421 1.17 -42.76 6.22
N ASP A 422 0.24 -41.84 5.92
CA ASP A 422 -0.43 -41.82 4.63
C ASP A 422 -0.01 -40.58 3.83
N ASN A 423 1.03 -40.76 3.01
CA ASN A 423 1.36 -39.87 1.90
C ASN A 423 0.33 -40.12 0.80
N SER A 424 -0.65 -39.23 0.68
CA SER A 424 -1.56 -39.22 -0.46
C SER A 424 -1.48 -37.88 -1.22
N PRO A 425 -1.46 -37.91 -2.58
CA PRO A 425 -1.36 -36.73 -3.44
C PRO A 425 -2.60 -35.80 -3.37
N SER A 426 -3.62 -36.15 -2.59
CA SER A 426 -4.83 -35.36 -2.34
C SER A 426 -4.63 -34.20 -1.35
N ASN A 427 -3.65 -34.29 -0.45
CA ASN A 427 -3.43 -33.22 0.54
C ASN A 427 -2.82 -31.95 -0.09
N PHE A 428 -1.93 -32.11 -1.08
CA PHE A 428 -1.27 -30.96 -1.70
C PHE A 428 -2.24 -30.06 -2.48
N HIS A 429 -3.18 -30.64 -3.23
CA HIS A 429 -4.16 -29.86 -3.98
C HIS A 429 -5.14 -29.11 -3.05
N HIS A 430 -5.51 -29.72 -1.92
CA HIS A 430 -6.35 -29.07 -0.92
C HIS A 430 -5.62 -27.92 -0.22
N ILE A 431 -4.32 -28.09 0.08
CA ILE A 431 -3.47 -27.03 0.64
C ILE A 431 -3.29 -25.87 -0.37
N LEU A 432 -3.08 -26.15 -1.66
CA LEU A 432 -3.01 -25.11 -2.69
C LEU A 432 -4.34 -24.36 -2.84
N GLN A 433 -5.47 -25.04 -2.75
CA GLN A 433 -6.79 -24.41 -2.82
C GLN A 433 -7.05 -23.53 -1.59
N ALA A 434 -6.65 -23.99 -0.40
CA ALA A 434 -6.70 -23.21 0.84
C ALA A 434 -5.75 -21.98 0.81
N ALA A 435 -4.68 -22.02 0.01
CA ALA A 435 -3.81 -20.86 -0.20
C ALA A 435 -4.49 -19.72 -1.00
N PHE A 436 -5.65 -19.99 -1.60
CA PHE A 436 -6.50 -18.99 -2.26
C PHE A 436 -7.80 -18.71 -1.49
N ASP A 437 -7.90 -19.18 -0.24
CA ASP A 437 -9.08 -18.97 0.58
C ASP A 437 -9.26 -17.49 0.94
N PRO A 438 -10.49 -16.92 0.88
CA PRO A 438 -10.74 -15.53 1.27
C PRO A 438 -10.43 -15.25 2.74
N GLU A 439 -10.54 -16.25 3.63
CA GLU A 439 -10.22 -16.10 5.06
C GLU A 439 -8.71 -16.08 5.31
N VAL A 440 -8.24 -14.98 5.90
CA VAL A 440 -6.82 -14.71 6.18
C VAL A 440 -6.13 -15.82 7.01
N PRO A 441 -6.74 -16.37 8.08
CA PRO A 441 -6.08 -17.40 8.90
C PRO A 441 -5.85 -18.72 8.15
N THR A 442 -6.86 -19.16 7.38
CA THR A 442 -6.84 -20.39 6.57
C THR A 442 -5.80 -20.27 5.45
N ARG A 443 -5.78 -19.11 4.78
CA ARG A 443 -4.77 -18.78 3.76
C ARG A 443 -3.36 -18.77 4.32
N ALA A 444 -3.14 -18.14 5.47
CA ALA A 444 -1.82 -18.05 6.11
C ALA A 444 -1.29 -19.44 6.55
N ALA A 445 -2.15 -20.29 7.12
CA ALA A 445 -1.77 -21.64 7.52
C ALA A 445 -1.40 -22.52 6.31
N ALA A 446 -2.16 -22.40 5.22
CA ALA A 446 -1.88 -23.09 3.97
C ALA A 446 -0.55 -22.64 3.36
N LEU A 447 -0.30 -21.32 3.28
CA LEU A 447 0.95 -20.77 2.75
C LEU A 447 2.18 -21.18 3.57
N ARG A 448 2.10 -21.21 4.91
CA ARG A 448 3.21 -21.72 5.75
C ARG A 448 3.53 -23.18 5.47
N THR A 449 2.49 -23.99 5.28
CA THR A 449 2.64 -25.42 4.98
C THR A 449 3.29 -25.61 3.60
N VAL A 450 2.87 -24.82 2.60
CA VAL A 450 3.50 -24.81 1.26
C VAL A 450 4.98 -24.42 1.35
N THR A 451 5.32 -23.37 2.11
CA THR A 451 6.70 -22.91 2.31
C THR A 451 7.56 -23.99 2.96
N GLN A 452 7.06 -24.67 3.99
CA GLN A 452 7.78 -25.79 4.64
C GLN A 452 7.98 -26.97 3.69
N MET A 453 7.00 -27.30 2.85
CA MET A 453 7.13 -28.38 1.85
C MET A 453 8.17 -28.07 0.77
N VAL A 454 8.32 -26.80 0.38
CA VAL A 454 9.37 -26.34 -0.55
C VAL A 454 10.74 -26.38 0.11
N GLN A 455 10.87 -25.90 1.36
CA GLN A 455 12.12 -25.96 2.12
C GLN A 455 12.61 -27.40 2.35
N GLN A 456 11.69 -28.34 2.55
CA GLN A 456 11.98 -29.77 2.75
C GLN A 456 12.13 -30.56 1.44
N ARG A 457 12.09 -29.90 0.27
CA ARG A 457 12.16 -30.54 -1.07
C ARG A 457 11.19 -31.71 -1.23
N ASN A 458 9.95 -31.53 -0.79
CA ASN A 458 8.93 -32.57 -0.87
C ASN A 458 8.66 -32.97 -2.35
N PRO A 459 8.57 -34.28 -2.68
CA PRO A 459 8.38 -34.75 -4.06
C PRO A 459 7.08 -34.28 -4.71
N ASP A 460 6.01 -34.06 -3.95
CA ASP A 460 4.72 -33.57 -4.49
C ASP A 460 4.79 -32.08 -4.85
N ALA A 461 5.61 -31.31 -4.14
CA ALA A 461 5.89 -29.90 -4.42
C ALA A 461 6.80 -29.75 -5.66
N LEU A 462 7.78 -30.64 -5.81
CA LEU A 462 8.66 -30.69 -6.99
C LEU A 462 7.91 -31.18 -8.24
N GLY A 463 7.00 -32.14 -8.10
CA GLY A 463 6.19 -32.67 -9.20
C GLY A 463 5.12 -31.70 -9.73
N ASN A 464 4.71 -30.72 -8.93
CA ASN A 464 3.72 -29.70 -9.29
C ASN A 464 4.31 -28.28 -9.27
N GLN A 465 5.59 -28.14 -9.63
CA GLN A 465 6.31 -26.87 -9.60
C GLN A 465 5.58 -25.75 -10.36
N GLU A 466 4.89 -26.06 -11.46
CA GLU A 466 4.14 -25.08 -12.26
C GLU A 466 2.88 -24.52 -11.55
N LYS A 467 2.21 -25.34 -10.71
CA LYS A 467 1.07 -24.90 -9.89
C LYS A 467 1.52 -24.18 -8.61
N LEU A 468 2.65 -24.59 -8.05
CA LEU A 468 3.33 -23.89 -6.96
C LEU A 468 3.77 -22.50 -7.42
N LEU A 469 4.36 -22.44 -8.60
CA LEU A 469 4.63 -21.20 -9.30
C LEU A 469 3.33 -20.47 -9.58
N SER A 470 2.19 -21.08 -9.93
CA SER A 470 0.94 -20.33 -10.06
C SER A 470 0.44 -19.71 -8.74
N VAL A 471 0.63 -20.37 -7.59
CA VAL A 471 0.36 -19.77 -6.26
C VAL A 471 1.34 -18.64 -6.00
N SER A 472 2.63 -18.85 -6.30
CA SER A 472 3.65 -17.80 -6.19
C SER A 472 3.36 -16.64 -7.15
N PHE A 473 3.02 -16.87 -8.41
CA PHE A 473 2.80 -15.86 -9.46
C PHE A 473 1.47 -15.13 -9.29
N HIS A 474 0.43 -15.80 -8.81
CA HIS A 474 -0.86 -15.16 -8.53
C HIS A 474 -0.81 -14.35 -7.21
N ILE A 475 0.20 -14.60 -6.37
CA ILE A 475 0.53 -13.87 -5.12
C ILE A 475 1.82 -13.03 -5.27
N VAL A 476 2.44 -12.94 -6.46
CA VAL A 476 3.73 -12.26 -6.64
C VAL A 476 3.81 -11.60 -8.02
N ILE A 477 3.46 -10.32 -8.03
CA ILE A 477 4.21 -9.29 -8.76
C ILE A 477 5.30 -8.77 -7.78
N PRO A 478 6.47 -8.26 -8.23
CA PRO A 478 7.73 -8.07 -7.48
C PRO A 478 7.69 -7.23 -6.19
N LEU A 479 6.51 -6.77 -5.81
CA LEU A 479 6.15 -5.93 -4.70
C LEU A 479 5.73 -6.73 -3.45
N GLN A 480 5.22 -7.96 -3.60
CA GLN A 480 4.82 -8.81 -2.46
C GLN A 480 5.97 -9.64 -1.86
N VAL A 481 7.02 -9.94 -2.63
CA VAL A 481 8.26 -10.52 -2.06
C VAL A 481 8.92 -9.52 -1.11
N VAL A 482 8.87 -8.22 -1.42
CA VAL A 482 9.33 -7.16 -0.50
C VAL A 482 8.51 -7.15 0.80
N VAL A 483 7.19 -7.40 0.74
CA VAL A 483 6.29 -7.44 1.91
C VAL A 483 6.51 -8.69 2.76
N ILE A 484 6.74 -9.85 2.14
CA ILE A 484 7.06 -11.09 2.87
C ILE A 484 8.41 -10.95 3.60
N VAL A 485 9.41 -10.33 2.97
CA VAL A 485 10.72 -10.03 3.59
C VAL A 485 10.59 -9.12 4.80
N LEU A 486 9.74 -8.11 4.72
CA LEU A 486 9.56 -7.15 5.81
C LEU A 486 8.75 -7.72 6.98
N LEU A 487 7.96 -8.79 6.75
CA LEU A 487 7.18 -9.47 7.80
C LEU A 487 7.98 -10.54 8.55
N ASP A 488 9.04 -11.12 7.96
CA ASP A 488 9.90 -12.12 8.64
C ASP A 488 10.82 -11.49 9.72
N ASP A 489 11.03 -10.18 9.66
CA ASP A 489 11.89 -9.41 10.58
C ASP A 489 11.18 -9.04 11.92
N CYS A 490 9.97 -9.57 12.18
CA CYS A 490 9.15 -9.27 13.37
C CYS A 490 8.55 -10.54 14.02
N PRO A 491 9.20 -11.15 15.03
CA PRO A 491 8.76 -12.41 15.64
C PRO A 491 7.46 -12.33 16.48
N HIS A 492 6.83 -11.15 16.60
CA HIS A 492 5.58 -10.94 17.35
C HIS A 492 4.31 -10.90 16.49
N PHE A 493 4.41 -10.65 15.18
CA PHE A 493 3.23 -10.59 14.28
C PHE A 493 2.53 -11.96 14.19
N THR A 494 3.28 -13.04 14.38
CA THR A 494 2.80 -14.43 14.40
C THR A 494 2.02 -14.80 15.66
N LYS A 495 2.22 -14.11 16.78
CA LYS A 495 1.58 -14.43 18.07
C LYS A 495 0.24 -13.74 18.26
N CYS A 496 0.05 -12.51 17.77
CA CYS A 496 -1.24 -11.81 17.86
C CYS A 496 -2.32 -12.44 16.98
N CYS A 497 -1.97 -13.03 15.82
CA CYS A 497 -2.95 -13.67 14.93
C CYS A 497 -3.24 -15.15 15.27
N ALA A 498 -2.52 -15.77 16.21
CA ALA A 498 -2.68 -17.19 16.57
C ALA A 498 -3.53 -17.41 17.84
N GLY A 499 -4.03 -16.33 18.45
CA GLY A 499 -4.76 -16.35 19.72
C GLY A 499 -6.28 -16.26 19.59
N SER A 500 -6.91 -16.86 18.57
CA SER A 500 -8.37 -16.95 18.52
C SER A 500 -8.83 -18.14 17.68
N SER A 501 -8.78 -19.33 18.26
CA SER A 501 -9.48 -20.49 17.74
C SER A 501 -10.33 -21.11 18.84
N HIS A 502 -11.55 -20.59 19.02
CA HIS A 502 -12.67 -21.38 19.52
C HIS A 502 -13.95 -20.94 18.79
N PRO A 503 -14.77 -21.89 18.28
CA PRO A 503 -15.92 -21.59 17.46
C PRO A 503 -17.16 -21.38 18.34
N VAL A 504 -17.98 -20.37 18.03
CA VAL A 504 -19.38 -20.32 18.47
C VAL A 504 -20.24 -20.19 17.22
N GLU A 505 -20.58 -21.35 16.69
CA GLU A 505 -21.67 -21.56 15.75
C GLU A 505 -22.88 -22.00 16.57
N GLU A 506 -23.73 -21.06 17.00
CA GLU A 506 -25.13 -21.29 17.41
C GLU A 506 -25.79 -19.95 17.82
N ALA A 507 -26.66 -19.40 16.95
CA ALA A 507 -27.90 -18.69 17.31
C ALA A 507 -28.48 -17.93 16.09
N LEU A 508 -28.96 -18.69 15.10
CA LEU A 508 -30.12 -18.30 14.31
C LEU A 508 -31.28 -19.19 14.78
N ASN A 509 -31.90 -18.78 15.89
CA ASN A 509 -33.29 -19.03 16.28
C ASN A 509 -33.66 -18.15 17.47
#